data_AF-A0A7G9L4J9-F1
#
_entry.id   AF-A0A7G9L4J9-F1
#
_cell.length_a   1.000
_cell.length_b   1.000
_cell.length_c   1.000
_cell.angle_alpha   90.00
_cell.angle_beta   90.00
_cell.angle_gamma   90.00
#
_symmetry.space_group_name_H-M   'P 1'
#
loop_
_entity.id
_entity.type
_entity.pdbx_description
1 polymer ?
#
loop_
_entity_poly.entity_id
_entity_poly.type
_entity_poly.pdbx_seq_one_letter_code
_entity_poly.pdbx_strand_id
1 'polypeptide(L)'
;MNVNITDPIFHSEEKAEAHIFNSRWPDGEPICPHSGSTKVRRMGGKTQAGMFLCNDCRDKFTVRTGTVMERSHVPLHKWLLATHLMAASKKGMSAAQMGRMLGVTYKTAWFLCHRIREAMDEANGTGPLGGPDKVIESDEAYVGGFKKKRLSGKVAPKKKVVTLVERGGRARSFHVTHVNFSIVRNALVTNAHRSSHLRTDDARFYNTIGREFASHETTLHSNREFSRGNGNHSNTAENFFSILKRGVIGTYHHWSLQHIHRYLAEFDLRYSTKDATDTDRAAAILKGMEGRRLTYRRTGLLTA
;
A
#
# COMPACT_ATOMS: atom_id res chain seq x y z
N MET A 1 5.14 13.71 -17.91
CA MET A 1 4.27 12.54 -18.20
C MET A 1 4.76 11.95 -19.50
N ASN A 2 5.33 10.75 -19.48
CA ASN A 2 5.39 9.88 -20.65
C ASN A 2 5.55 8.46 -20.12
N VAL A 3 4.45 7.72 -20.13
CA VAL A 3 4.43 6.28 -19.90
C VAL A 3 4.85 5.61 -21.20
N ASN A 4 5.94 4.84 -21.18
CA ASN A 4 6.34 4.02 -22.32
C ASN A 4 6.03 2.55 -22.03
N ILE A 5 4.80 2.10 -22.33
CA ILE A 5 4.42 0.69 -22.14
C ILE A 5 5.16 -0.27 -23.08
N THR A 6 5.86 0.23 -24.10
CA THR A 6 6.69 -0.60 -25.00
C THR A 6 8.15 -0.68 -24.54
N ASP A 7 8.48 -0.11 -23.38
CA ASP A 7 9.81 -0.21 -22.80
C ASP A 7 10.26 -1.69 -22.67
N PRO A 8 11.48 -2.05 -23.12
CA PRO A 8 11.98 -3.42 -23.04
C PRO A 8 11.91 -4.07 -21.66
N ILE A 9 11.92 -3.31 -20.55
CA ILE A 9 11.77 -3.87 -19.19
C ILE A 9 10.42 -4.58 -18.99
N PHE A 10 9.41 -4.24 -19.80
CA PHE A 10 8.08 -4.85 -19.75
C PHE A 10 7.91 -6.05 -20.67
N HIS A 11 8.89 -6.34 -21.54
CA HIS A 11 8.80 -7.37 -22.57
C HIS A 11 9.97 -8.37 -22.60
N SER A 12 11.09 -8.05 -21.94
CA SER A 12 12.29 -8.90 -21.87
C SER A 12 12.62 -9.29 -20.43
N GLU A 13 12.78 -10.60 -20.19
CA GLU A 13 13.14 -11.11 -18.87
C GLU A 13 14.53 -10.61 -18.41
N GLU A 14 15.49 -10.52 -19.32
CA GLU A 14 16.83 -10.02 -19.04
C GLU A 14 16.83 -8.53 -18.64
N LYS A 15 16.10 -7.70 -19.40
CA LYS A 15 15.98 -6.27 -19.10
C LYS A 15 15.22 -6.05 -17.79
N ALA A 16 14.19 -6.84 -17.53
CA ALA A 16 13.46 -6.82 -16.27
C ALA A 16 14.34 -7.21 -15.08
N GLU A 17 15.13 -8.29 -15.21
CA GLU A 17 16.07 -8.72 -14.18
C GLU A 17 17.10 -7.62 -13.88
N ALA A 18 17.69 -7.02 -14.91
CA ALA A 18 18.65 -5.93 -14.76
C ALA A 18 18.04 -4.70 -14.08
N HIS A 19 16.80 -4.33 -14.45
CA HIS A 19 16.09 -3.22 -13.82
C HIS A 19 15.84 -3.47 -12.32
N ILE A 20 15.39 -4.68 -11.97
CA ILE A 20 15.17 -5.05 -10.57
C ILE A 20 16.50 -5.12 -9.81
N PHE A 21 17.54 -5.68 -10.42
CA PHE A 21 18.88 -5.72 -9.83
C PHE A 21 19.37 -4.31 -9.47
N ASN A 22 19.32 -3.37 -10.41
CA ASN A 22 19.75 -1.99 -10.19
C ASN A 22 18.89 -1.25 -9.17
N SER A 23 17.59 -1.58 -9.08
CA SER A 23 16.71 -1.01 -8.04
C SER A 23 17.09 -1.49 -6.64
N ARG A 24 17.50 -2.76 -6.51
CA ARG A 24 17.84 -3.38 -5.22
C ARG A 24 19.26 -3.05 -4.77
N TRP A 25 20.18 -3.01 -5.72
CA TRP A 25 21.61 -2.80 -5.50
C TRP A 25 22.13 -1.73 -6.46
N PRO A 26 21.86 -0.44 -6.18
CA PRO A 26 22.27 0.67 -7.05
C PRO A 26 23.79 0.75 -7.25
N ASP A 27 24.56 0.35 -6.23
CA ASP A 27 26.03 0.34 -6.27
C ASP A 27 26.61 -0.85 -7.04
N GLY A 28 25.75 -1.73 -7.57
CA GLY A 28 26.15 -2.91 -8.33
C GLY A 28 26.58 -4.11 -7.50
N GLU A 29 26.59 -3.99 -6.16
CA GLU A 29 26.99 -5.07 -5.24
C GLU A 29 25.79 -5.82 -4.66
N PRO A 30 25.57 -7.10 -5.03
CA PRO A 30 24.47 -7.88 -4.51
C PRO A 30 24.68 -8.29 -3.06
N ILE A 31 23.72 -7.96 -2.20
CA ILE A 31 23.68 -8.35 -0.79
C ILE A 31 22.84 -9.61 -0.62
N CYS A 32 23.38 -10.60 0.08
CA CYS A 32 22.66 -11.84 0.36
C CYS A 32 21.44 -11.60 1.26
N PRO A 33 20.21 -11.94 0.82
CA PRO A 33 19.01 -11.74 1.62
C PRO A 33 18.87 -12.72 2.80
N HIS A 34 19.74 -13.74 2.89
CA HIS A 34 19.73 -14.73 3.97
C HIS A 34 20.65 -14.32 5.13
N SER A 35 21.84 -13.79 4.84
CA SER A 35 22.88 -13.50 5.83
C SER A 35 23.33 -12.04 5.86
N GLY A 36 22.91 -11.19 4.92
CA GLY A 36 23.40 -9.81 4.79
C GLY A 36 24.82 -9.68 4.23
N SER A 37 25.47 -10.78 3.83
CA SER A 37 26.83 -10.76 3.29
C SER A 37 26.90 -10.12 1.90
N THR A 38 27.97 -9.36 1.65
CA THR A 38 28.37 -8.82 0.33
C THR A 38 29.28 -9.77 -0.45
N LYS A 39 29.74 -10.87 0.17
CA LYS A 39 30.60 -11.88 -0.48
C LYS A 39 29.76 -12.80 -1.38
N VAL A 40 29.24 -12.23 -2.45
CA VAL A 40 28.32 -12.88 -3.37
C VAL A 40 28.96 -12.95 -4.75
N ARG A 41 28.81 -14.10 -5.42
CA ARG A 41 29.18 -14.23 -6.84
C ARG A 41 27.95 -14.50 -7.70
N ARG A 42 27.87 -13.86 -8.86
CA ARG A 42 26.87 -14.21 -9.88
C ARG A 42 27.23 -15.57 -10.48
N MET A 43 26.24 -16.44 -10.60
CA MET A 43 26.42 -17.76 -11.18
C MET A 43 26.33 -17.68 -12.70
N GLY A 44 27.17 -18.45 -13.39
CA GLY A 44 27.16 -18.59 -14.85
C GLY A 44 26.50 -19.89 -15.30
N GLY A 45 26.27 -20.01 -16.60
CA GLY A 45 25.71 -21.21 -17.24
C GLY A 45 24.20 -21.16 -17.47
N LYS A 46 23.71 -21.95 -18.43
CA LYS A 46 22.32 -21.89 -18.90
C LYS A 46 21.29 -22.19 -17.82
N THR A 47 21.58 -23.10 -16.90
CA THR A 47 20.65 -23.54 -15.84
C THR A 47 20.70 -22.68 -14.57
N GLN A 48 21.71 -21.81 -14.44
CA GLN A 48 21.95 -20.97 -13.26
C GLN A 48 21.94 -19.47 -13.59
N ALA A 49 21.48 -19.11 -14.79
CA ALA A 49 21.32 -17.74 -15.21
C ALA A 49 20.42 -16.97 -14.20
N GLY A 50 20.88 -15.79 -13.79
CA GLY A 50 20.20 -14.92 -12.82
C GLY A 50 20.28 -15.38 -11.36
N MET A 51 21.04 -16.45 -11.06
CA MET A 51 21.32 -16.86 -9.68
C MET A 51 22.59 -16.23 -9.14
N PHE A 52 22.59 -16.05 -7.83
CA PHE A 52 23.72 -15.60 -7.02
C PHE A 52 24.04 -16.66 -5.98
N LEU A 53 25.32 -16.88 -5.69
CA LEU A 53 25.79 -17.73 -4.60
C LEU A 53 26.45 -16.87 -3.53
N CYS A 54 25.96 -16.97 -2.30
CA CYS A 54 26.63 -16.37 -1.14
C CYS A 54 27.79 -17.27 -0.70
N ASN A 55 28.99 -16.70 -0.54
CA ASN A 55 30.16 -17.47 -0.11
C ASN A 55 30.18 -17.73 1.40
N ASP A 56 29.44 -16.93 2.18
CA ASP A 56 29.37 -17.10 3.65
C ASP A 56 28.34 -18.17 4.03
N CYS A 57 27.06 -18.02 3.62
CA CYS A 57 26.02 -18.99 3.98
C CYS A 57 25.87 -20.15 2.98
N ARG A 58 26.58 -20.11 1.84
CA ARG A 58 26.52 -21.11 0.75
C ARG A 58 25.16 -21.28 0.08
N ASP A 59 24.17 -20.47 0.43
CA ASP A 59 22.86 -20.48 -0.21
C ASP A 59 22.86 -19.74 -1.55
N LYS A 60 21.95 -20.20 -2.42
CA LYS A 60 21.66 -19.57 -3.70
C LYS A 60 20.44 -18.67 -3.60
N PHE A 61 20.48 -17.54 -4.28
CA PHE A 61 19.36 -16.61 -4.35
C PHE A 61 19.25 -15.95 -5.72
N THR A 62 18.17 -15.21 -5.93
CA THR A 62 17.90 -14.44 -7.17
C THR A 62 17.47 -13.03 -6.80
N VAL A 63 17.28 -12.15 -7.79
CA VAL A 63 16.66 -10.82 -7.57
C VAL A 63 15.27 -10.90 -6.93
N ARG A 64 14.59 -12.05 -6.97
CA ARG A 64 13.29 -12.27 -6.32
C ARG A 64 13.41 -12.60 -4.84
N THR A 65 14.55 -13.13 -4.39
CA THR A 65 14.70 -13.65 -3.03
C THR A 65 14.64 -12.53 -2.00
N GLY A 66 13.85 -12.74 -0.94
CA GLY A 66 13.58 -11.74 0.08
C GLY A 66 12.54 -10.69 -0.32
N THR A 67 11.84 -10.87 -1.44
CA THR A 67 10.84 -9.89 -1.94
C THR A 67 9.45 -10.49 -2.03
N VAL A 68 8.44 -9.65 -2.32
CA VAL A 68 7.10 -10.14 -2.70
C VAL A 68 7.13 -11.02 -3.96
N MET A 69 8.17 -10.97 -4.80
CA MET A 69 8.28 -11.81 -6.01
C MET A 69 8.78 -13.22 -5.71
N GLU A 70 9.25 -13.49 -4.49
CA GLU A 70 9.86 -14.78 -4.16
C GLU A 70 8.87 -15.94 -4.36
N ARG A 71 9.39 -17.04 -4.95
CA ARG A 71 8.64 -18.25 -5.34
C ARG A 71 7.48 -18.02 -6.32
N SER A 72 7.41 -16.84 -6.93
CA SER A 72 6.50 -16.62 -8.05
C SER A 72 7.06 -17.26 -9.31
N HIS A 73 6.18 -17.89 -10.10
CA HIS A 73 6.50 -18.38 -11.45
C HIS A 73 6.10 -17.37 -12.54
N VAL A 74 5.55 -16.21 -12.15
CA VAL A 74 5.24 -15.13 -13.10
C VAL A 74 6.56 -14.51 -13.59
N PRO A 75 6.76 -14.30 -14.90
CA PRO A 75 7.94 -13.63 -15.44
C PRO A 75 8.15 -12.22 -14.85
N LEU A 76 9.41 -11.80 -14.68
CA LEU A 76 9.78 -10.51 -14.06
C LEU A 76 9.24 -9.32 -14.86
N HIS A 77 9.27 -9.40 -16.19
CA HIS A 77 8.75 -8.33 -17.05
C HIS A 77 7.26 -8.08 -16.82
N LYS A 78 6.47 -9.15 -16.55
CA LYS A 78 5.05 -9.03 -16.17
C LYS A 78 4.86 -8.45 -14.77
N TRP A 79 5.77 -8.73 -13.83
CA TRP A 79 5.77 -8.07 -12.52
C TRP A 79 5.97 -6.56 -12.64
N LEU A 80 6.96 -6.14 -13.44
CA LEU A 80 7.23 -4.73 -13.71
C LEU A 80 6.05 -4.06 -14.42
N LEU A 81 5.51 -4.69 -15.45
CA LEU A 81 4.35 -4.16 -16.19
C LEU A 81 3.13 -4.01 -15.27
N ALA A 82 2.83 -5.03 -14.46
CA ALA A 82 1.72 -4.97 -13.51
C ALA A 82 1.91 -3.87 -12.47
N THR A 83 3.13 -3.71 -11.96
CA THR A 83 3.49 -2.67 -11.00
C THR A 83 3.29 -1.28 -11.60
N HIS A 84 3.77 -1.09 -12.83
CA HIS A 84 3.60 0.15 -13.57
C HIS A 84 2.13 0.48 -13.83
N LEU A 85 1.33 -0.50 -14.29
CA LEU A 85 -0.12 -0.32 -14.53
C LEU A 85 -0.87 0.05 -13.24
N MET A 86 -0.52 -0.58 -12.11
CA MET A 86 -1.13 -0.25 -10.81
C MET A 86 -0.70 1.12 -10.28
N ALA A 87 0.55 1.51 -10.54
CA ALA A 87 1.08 2.83 -10.24
C ALA A 87 0.37 3.91 -11.07
N ALA A 88 0.32 3.75 -12.39
CA ALA A 88 -0.24 4.72 -13.33
C ALA A 88 -1.77 4.87 -13.20
N SER A 89 -2.49 3.80 -12.84
CA SER A 89 -3.93 3.88 -12.67
C SER A 89 -4.33 4.64 -11.40
N LYS A 90 -4.74 5.90 -11.55
CA LYS A 90 -5.27 6.73 -10.46
C LYS A 90 -6.60 6.20 -9.88
N LYS A 91 -7.38 5.46 -10.67
CA LYS A 91 -8.68 4.90 -10.27
C LYS A 91 -8.62 3.45 -9.82
N GLY A 92 -7.49 2.77 -10.00
CA GLY A 92 -7.34 1.35 -9.67
C GLY A 92 -7.38 0.43 -10.88
N MET A 93 -6.84 -0.77 -10.69
CA MET A 93 -6.88 -1.87 -11.67
C MET A 93 -7.56 -3.08 -11.04
N SER A 94 -8.61 -3.58 -11.69
CA SER A 94 -9.22 -4.84 -11.27
C SER A 94 -8.32 -6.01 -11.63
N ALA A 95 -8.34 -7.08 -10.83
CA ALA A 95 -7.56 -8.29 -11.13
C ALA A 95 -7.99 -8.96 -12.45
N ALA A 96 -9.26 -8.83 -12.83
CA ALA A 96 -9.77 -9.33 -14.11
C ALA A 96 -9.19 -8.55 -15.31
N GLN A 97 -9.13 -7.21 -15.20
CA GLN A 97 -8.47 -6.38 -16.20
C GLN A 97 -6.97 -6.69 -16.28
N MET A 98 -6.31 -6.81 -15.14
CA MET A 98 -4.89 -7.16 -15.07
C MET A 98 -4.60 -8.52 -15.73
N GLY A 99 -5.45 -9.52 -15.52
CA GLY A 99 -5.32 -10.83 -16.16
C GLY A 99 -5.38 -10.76 -17.68
N ARG A 100 -6.33 -9.98 -18.23
CA ARG A 100 -6.43 -9.77 -19.69
C ARG A 100 -5.22 -9.04 -20.26
N MET A 101 -4.76 -7.98 -19.60
CA MET A 101 -3.63 -7.17 -20.08
C MET A 101 -2.30 -7.93 -20.04
N LEU A 102 -2.09 -8.77 -19.03
CA LEU A 102 -0.85 -9.56 -18.89
C LEU A 102 -0.89 -10.92 -19.60
N GLY A 103 -2.05 -11.32 -20.12
CA GLY A 103 -2.26 -12.67 -20.67
C GLY A 103 -2.00 -13.77 -19.63
N VAL A 104 -2.56 -13.62 -18.42
CA VAL A 104 -2.46 -14.62 -17.34
C VAL A 104 -3.85 -14.93 -16.78
N THR A 105 -3.96 -16.06 -16.07
CA THR A 105 -5.23 -16.41 -15.41
C THR A 105 -5.65 -15.34 -14.40
N TYR A 106 -6.96 -15.22 -14.16
CA TYR A 106 -7.49 -14.35 -13.12
C TYR A 106 -6.85 -14.64 -11.74
N LYS A 107 -6.67 -15.91 -11.38
CA LYS A 107 -6.06 -16.30 -10.10
C LYS A 107 -4.63 -15.79 -9.97
N THR A 108 -3.85 -15.90 -11.04
CA THR A 108 -2.48 -15.37 -11.12
C THR A 108 -2.48 -13.84 -10.97
N ALA A 109 -3.31 -13.14 -11.72
CA ALA A 109 -3.42 -11.68 -11.65
C ALA A 109 -3.90 -11.19 -10.27
N TRP A 110 -4.85 -11.89 -9.67
CA TRP A 110 -5.36 -11.58 -8.33
C TRP A 110 -4.26 -11.72 -7.27
N PHE A 111 -3.47 -12.79 -7.32
CA PHE A 111 -2.34 -13.00 -6.44
C PHE A 111 -1.26 -11.92 -6.66
N LEU A 112 -0.92 -11.65 -7.92
CA LEU A 112 0.04 -10.63 -8.33
C LEU A 112 -0.34 -9.25 -7.78
N CYS A 113 -1.58 -8.79 -8.00
CA CYS A 113 -2.04 -7.49 -7.51
C CYS A 113 -1.97 -7.40 -5.98
N HIS A 114 -2.32 -8.46 -5.23
CA HIS A 114 -2.23 -8.42 -3.77
C HIS A 114 -0.81 -8.34 -3.26
N ARG A 115 0.13 -9.02 -3.90
CA ARG A 115 1.54 -8.93 -3.56
C ARG A 115 2.12 -7.55 -3.89
N ILE A 116 1.71 -6.95 -4.99
CA ILE A 116 2.09 -5.57 -5.32
C ILE A 116 1.52 -4.59 -4.30
N ARG A 117 0.25 -4.75 -3.88
CA ARG A 117 -0.35 -3.92 -2.82
C ARG A 117 0.37 -4.06 -1.47
N GLU A 118 0.84 -5.26 -1.14
CA GLU A 118 1.68 -5.47 0.04
C GLU A 118 2.96 -4.61 -0.04
N ALA A 119 3.54 -4.46 -1.22
CA ALA A 119 4.70 -3.61 -1.45
C ALA A 119 4.38 -2.11 -1.46
N MET A 120 3.11 -1.71 -1.59
CA MET A 120 2.68 -0.31 -1.52
C MET A 120 2.63 0.21 -0.08
N ASP A 121 2.49 -0.71 0.89
CA ASP A 121 2.49 -0.37 2.30
C ASP A 121 3.82 0.27 2.69
N GLU A 122 3.74 1.47 3.27
CA GLU A 122 4.89 2.30 3.66
C GLU A 122 5.92 2.60 2.55
N ALA A 123 5.60 2.36 1.27
CA ALA A 123 6.49 2.66 0.15
C ALA A 123 6.83 4.15 0.01
N ASN A 124 6.04 5.01 0.65
CA ASN A 124 6.22 6.46 0.76
C ASN A 124 6.74 6.90 2.15
N GLY A 125 7.28 5.98 2.95
CA GLY A 125 7.96 6.24 4.22
C GLY A 125 7.29 5.62 5.46
N THR A 126 8.12 5.23 6.41
CA THR A 126 7.75 4.40 7.58
C THR A 126 7.47 5.23 8.85
N GLY A 127 7.96 6.47 8.94
CA GLY A 127 7.76 7.33 10.11
C GLY A 127 6.34 7.92 10.27
N PRO A 128 6.04 8.50 11.45
CA PRO A 128 4.75 9.15 11.71
C PRO A 128 4.49 10.31 10.74
N LEU A 129 3.21 10.63 10.55
CA LEU A 129 2.75 11.80 9.82
C LEU A 129 2.90 13.07 10.67
N GLY A 130 3.06 14.21 10.01
CA GLY A 130 3.05 15.51 10.66
C GLY A 130 4.36 15.84 11.40
N GLY A 131 4.24 16.70 12.42
CA GLY A 131 5.37 17.36 13.07
C GLY A 131 4.98 18.76 13.54
N PRO A 132 5.93 19.54 14.10
CA PRO A 132 5.70 20.94 14.43
C PRO A 132 5.15 21.70 13.22
N ASP A 133 4.14 22.54 13.46
CA ASP A 133 3.46 23.37 12.44
C ASP A 133 2.75 22.59 11.31
N LYS A 134 2.61 21.26 11.46
CA LYS A 134 1.86 20.42 10.51
C LYS A 134 0.44 20.20 10.98
N VAL A 135 -0.46 20.07 10.00
CA VAL A 135 -1.87 19.78 10.24
C VAL A 135 -2.18 18.34 9.82
N ILE A 136 -2.71 17.56 10.76
CA ILE A 136 -3.21 16.20 10.53
C ILE A 136 -4.73 16.23 10.62
N GLU A 137 -5.39 15.73 9.57
CA GLU A 137 -6.82 15.46 9.58
C GLU A 137 -7.07 13.97 9.89
N SER A 138 -8.07 13.66 10.70
CA SER A 138 -8.51 12.29 10.97
C SER A 138 -10.02 12.18 10.84
N ASP A 139 -10.48 11.09 10.22
CA ASP A 139 -11.90 10.79 10.00
C ASP A 139 -12.10 9.26 9.89
N GLU A 140 -13.35 8.83 9.94
CA GLU A 140 -13.79 7.45 9.98
C GLU A 140 -14.88 7.16 8.95
N ALA A 141 -14.70 6.09 8.21
CA ALA A 141 -15.67 5.65 7.23
C ALA A 141 -16.08 4.20 7.39
N TYR A 142 -17.34 3.96 7.06
CA TYR A 142 -17.92 2.64 6.91
C TYR A 142 -18.04 2.31 5.42
N VAL A 143 -17.30 1.32 4.97
CA VAL A 143 -17.06 1.03 3.56
C VAL A 143 -17.49 -0.39 3.19
N GLY A 144 -18.09 -0.53 2.01
CA GLY A 144 -18.70 -1.79 1.55
C GLY A 144 -20.10 -2.02 2.14
N GLY A 145 -20.39 -3.28 2.49
CA GLY A 145 -21.71 -3.71 2.95
C GLY A 145 -22.70 -3.95 1.81
N PHE A 146 -22.31 -4.80 0.86
CA PHE A 146 -23.14 -5.15 -0.29
C PHE A 146 -24.10 -6.32 0.03
N LYS A 147 -25.28 -6.31 -0.58
CA LYS A 147 -26.15 -7.49 -0.61
C LYS A 147 -25.66 -8.44 -1.70
N LYS A 148 -25.54 -9.74 -1.38
CA LYS A 148 -25.25 -10.78 -2.39
C LYS A 148 -26.39 -10.95 -3.40
N LYS A 149 -27.66 -10.77 -2.99
CA LYS A 149 -28.83 -10.78 -3.89
C LYS A 149 -29.59 -9.46 -3.74
N ARG A 150 -30.10 -8.91 -4.84
CA ARG A 150 -30.79 -7.60 -4.84
C ARG A 150 -32.04 -7.61 -3.95
N LEU A 151 -32.81 -8.70 -4.01
CA LEU A 151 -34.13 -8.84 -3.38
C LEU A 151 -34.11 -9.63 -2.05
N SER A 152 -33.01 -10.30 -1.71
CA SER A 152 -32.95 -11.17 -0.52
C SER A 152 -31.55 -11.29 0.08
N GLY A 153 -31.48 -11.72 1.34
CA GLY A 153 -30.22 -11.97 2.04
C GLY A 153 -29.73 -10.80 2.91
N LYS A 154 -28.90 -11.14 3.91
CA LYS A 154 -28.35 -10.19 4.87
C LYS A 154 -27.33 -9.27 4.19
N VAL A 155 -27.40 -7.98 4.54
CA VAL A 155 -26.37 -7.00 4.16
C VAL A 155 -25.08 -7.41 4.85
N ALA A 156 -23.99 -7.57 4.09
CA ALA A 156 -22.69 -7.83 4.71
C ALA A 156 -22.32 -6.67 5.64
N PRO A 157 -21.67 -6.90 6.78
CA PRO A 157 -21.24 -5.82 7.65
C PRO A 157 -20.28 -4.89 6.89
N LYS A 158 -20.47 -3.58 7.09
CA LYS A 158 -19.53 -2.58 6.59
C LYS A 158 -18.20 -2.73 7.33
N LYS A 159 -17.10 -2.57 6.61
CA LYS A 159 -15.77 -2.46 7.22
C LYS A 159 -15.57 -1.05 7.74
N LYS A 160 -14.89 -0.92 8.87
CA LYS A 160 -14.63 0.36 9.52
C LYS A 160 -13.20 0.75 9.22
N VAL A 161 -12.99 1.96 8.73
CA VAL A 161 -11.68 2.48 8.37
C VAL A 161 -11.47 3.80 9.08
N VAL A 162 -10.31 3.96 9.69
CA VAL A 162 -9.81 5.24 10.23
C VAL A 162 -8.71 5.70 9.29
N THR A 163 -8.75 6.96 8.85
CA THR A 163 -7.71 7.53 7.97
C THR A 163 -7.11 8.76 8.61
N LEU A 164 -5.79 8.88 8.55
CA LEU A 164 -5.02 10.05 8.92
C LEU A 164 -4.46 10.66 7.64
N VAL A 165 -4.59 11.97 7.48
CA VAL A 165 -4.09 12.71 6.32
C VAL A 165 -3.30 13.93 6.78
N GLU A 166 -2.03 14.03 6.38
CA GLU A 166 -1.27 15.28 6.50
C GLU A 166 -1.67 16.21 5.36
N ARG A 167 -2.04 17.46 5.69
CA ARG A 167 -2.34 18.46 4.66
C ARG A 167 -1.12 18.76 3.81
N GLY A 168 -1.27 18.60 2.49
CA GLY A 168 -0.15 18.72 1.55
C GLY A 168 0.87 17.58 1.65
N GLY A 169 0.61 16.55 2.46
CA GLY A 169 1.52 15.45 2.71
C GLY A 169 0.92 14.08 2.42
N ARG A 170 1.30 13.11 3.25
CA ARG A 170 0.96 11.69 3.09
C ARG A 170 -0.35 11.33 3.80
N ALA A 171 -0.95 10.22 3.40
CA ALA A 171 -2.08 9.60 4.09
C ALA A 171 -1.72 8.21 4.59
N ARG A 172 -2.39 7.77 5.65
CA ARG A 172 -2.27 6.43 6.22
C ARG A 172 -3.63 5.98 6.76
N SER A 173 -4.06 4.79 6.37
CA SER A 173 -5.40 4.28 6.69
C SER A 173 -5.36 2.91 7.33
N PHE A 174 -6.28 2.67 8.27
CA PHE A 174 -6.34 1.45 9.06
C PHE A 174 -7.73 0.86 9.06
N HIS A 175 -7.84 -0.44 8.83
CA HIS A 175 -9.05 -1.16 9.14
C HIS A 175 -9.12 -1.45 10.63
N VAL A 176 -10.23 -1.09 11.27
CA VAL A 176 -10.47 -1.31 12.69
C VAL A 176 -11.67 -2.22 12.94
N THR A 177 -11.63 -3.00 14.01
CA THR A 177 -12.77 -3.86 14.40
C THR A 177 -13.92 -3.01 14.95
N HIS A 178 -13.59 -1.96 15.71
CA HIS A 178 -14.53 -0.99 16.27
C HIS A 178 -13.97 0.43 16.13
N VAL A 179 -14.85 1.39 15.87
CA VAL A 179 -14.54 2.82 16.00
C VAL A 179 -14.88 3.19 17.44
N ASN A 180 -13.87 3.22 18.30
CA ASN A 180 -14.00 3.59 19.70
C ASN A 180 -12.74 4.34 20.15
N PHE A 181 -12.81 4.96 21.32
CA PHE A 181 -11.74 5.80 21.85
C PHE A 181 -10.38 5.08 21.88
N SER A 182 -10.29 3.88 22.45
CA SER A 182 -9.00 3.20 22.64
C SER A 182 -8.32 2.84 21.32
N ILE A 183 -9.08 2.34 20.35
CA ILE A 183 -8.55 1.93 19.04
C ILE A 183 -8.16 3.15 18.20
N VAL A 184 -9.04 4.16 18.12
CA VAL A 184 -8.77 5.37 17.32
C VAL A 184 -7.61 6.16 17.91
N ARG A 185 -7.56 6.30 19.24
CA ARG A 185 -6.43 6.91 19.93
C ARG A 185 -5.13 6.20 19.61
N ASN A 186 -5.11 4.86 19.70
CA ASN A 186 -3.90 4.08 19.40
C ASN A 186 -3.43 4.33 17.98
N ALA A 187 -4.33 4.30 16.99
CA ALA A 187 -4.00 4.60 15.60
C ALA A 187 -3.40 6.00 15.44
N LEU A 188 -3.99 7.03 16.07
CA LEU A 188 -3.49 8.40 16.02
C LEU A 188 -2.11 8.55 16.67
N VAL A 189 -1.96 8.18 17.93
CA VAL A 189 -0.74 8.48 18.70
C VAL A 189 0.48 7.64 18.30
N THR A 190 0.26 6.55 17.56
CA THR A 190 1.36 5.71 17.01
C THR A 190 1.74 6.12 15.59
N ASN A 191 0.89 6.84 14.87
CA ASN A 191 1.10 7.17 13.45
C ASN A 191 1.14 8.66 13.13
N ALA A 192 0.83 9.54 14.09
CA ALA A 192 0.95 10.99 13.95
C ALA A 192 1.82 11.55 15.06
N HIS A 193 2.65 12.53 14.70
CA HIS A 193 3.48 13.24 15.66
C HIS A 193 2.61 14.15 16.53
N ARG A 194 2.74 14.04 17.85
CA ARG A 194 1.90 14.77 18.83
C ARG A 194 2.07 16.29 18.75
N SER A 195 3.18 16.80 18.25
CA SER A 195 3.34 18.25 18.05
C SER A 195 2.56 18.82 16.85
N SER A 196 1.75 18.00 16.16
CA SER A 196 0.91 18.45 15.05
C SER A 196 -0.39 19.07 15.55
N HIS A 197 -1.02 19.89 14.71
CA HIS A 197 -2.39 20.38 14.88
C HIS A 197 -3.39 19.37 14.34
N LEU A 198 -4.22 18.78 15.21
CA LEU A 198 -5.22 17.78 14.85
C LEU A 198 -6.54 18.43 14.40
N ARG A 199 -7.12 17.92 13.32
CA ARG A 199 -8.42 18.34 12.77
C ARG A 199 -9.32 17.12 12.58
N THR A 200 -10.53 17.16 13.10
CA THR A 200 -11.45 16.01 13.06
C THR A 200 -12.89 16.45 12.86
N ASP A 201 -13.77 15.47 12.68
CA ASP A 201 -15.21 15.66 12.80
C ASP A 201 -15.63 15.92 14.27
N ASP A 202 -16.94 15.91 14.52
CA ASP A 202 -17.54 16.18 15.83
C ASP A 202 -17.70 14.93 16.73
N ALA A 203 -17.06 13.80 16.38
CA ALA A 203 -17.15 12.60 17.20
C ALA A 203 -16.53 12.82 18.60
N ARG A 204 -17.32 12.55 19.65
CA ARG A 204 -16.98 12.90 21.04
C ARG A 204 -15.63 12.36 21.52
N PHE A 205 -15.18 11.22 21.02
CA PHE A 205 -13.91 10.63 21.44
C PHE A 205 -12.70 11.46 20.97
N TYR A 206 -12.81 12.24 19.89
CA TYR A 206 -11.74 13.10 19.43
C TYR A 206 -11.44 14.25 20.40
N ASN A 207 -12.45 14.75 21.14
CA ASN A 207 -12.24 15.82 22.13
C ASN A 207 -11.21 15.45 23.20
N THR A 208 -11.15 14.17 23.60
CA THR A 208 -10.18 13.68 24.58
C THR A 208 -8.84 13.38 23.92
N ILE A 209 -8.84 12.77 22.73
CA ILE A 209 -7.61 12.43 22.00
C ILE A 209 -6.85 13.69 21.59
N GLY A 210 -7.56 14.72 21.15
CA GLY A 210 -7.01 15.99 20.69
C GLY A 210 -6.21 16.74 21.74
N ARG A 211 -6.46 16.50 23.04
CA ARG A 211 -5.65 17.06 24.14
C ARG A 211 -4.22 16.54 24.18
N GLU A 212 -3.92 15.46 23.47
CA GLU A 212 -2.56 14.92 23.34
C GLU A 212 -1.78 15.51 22.17
N PHE A 213 -2.41 16.38 21.38
CA PHE A 213 -1.81 17.06 20.24
C PHE A 213 -1.54 18.55 20.56
N ALA A 214 -0.71 19.21 19.75
CA ALA A 214 -0.35 20.62 19.96
C ALA A 214 -1.59 21.54 19.95
N SER A 215 -2.55 21.25 19.08
CA SER A 215 -3.90 21.76 19.18
C SER A 215 -4.89 20.79 18.54
N HIS A 216 -6.18 20.95 18.87
CA HIS A 216 -7.25 20.19 18.25
C HIS A 216 -8.45 21.10 17.99
N GLU A 217 -8.99 20.99 16.78
CA GLU A 217 -10.20 21.69 16.40
C GLU A 217 -11.12 20.77 15.59
N THR A 218 -12.42 20.95 15.77
CA THR A 218 -13.46 20.11 15.18
C THR A 218 -14.33 20.91 14.21
N THR A 219 -14.75 20.26 13.13
CA THR A 219 -15.82 20.78 12.26
C THR A 219 -17.17 20.20 12.68
N LEU A 220 -18.19 21.06 12.85
CA LEU A 220 -19.56 20.64 13.16
C LEU A 220 -20.34 20.37 11.87
N HIS A 221 -20.52 19.10 11.52
CA HIS A 221 -21.26 18.70 10.31
C HIS A 221 -22.78 18.89 10.47
N SER A 222 -23.28 18.99 11.71
CA SER A 222 -24.69 19.14 12.03
C SER A 222 -25.31 20.48 11.63
N ASN A 223 -24.51 21.53 11.42
CA ASN A 223 -24.99 22.89 11.08
C ASN A 223 -24.75 23.31 9.61
N ARG A 224 -24.35 22.41 8.70
CA ARG A 224 -23.94 22.75 7.31
C ARG A 224 -22.75 23.72 7.24
N GLU A 225 -21.95 23.82 8.30
CA GLU A 225 -20.69 24.59 8.33
C GLU A 225 -19.55 23.73 7.74
N PHE A 226 -19.38 23.74 6.42
CA PHE A 226 -18.34 22.95 5.72
C PHE A 226 -16.91 23.53 5.84
N SER A 227 -16.78 24.69 6.49
CA SER A 227 -15.52 25.34 6.84
C SER A 227 -15.81 26.42 7.87
N ARG A 228 -15.15 26.37 9.03
CA ARG A 228 -14.99 27.56 9.85
C ARG A 228 -13.82 28.34 9.25
N GLY A 229 -13.97 29.66 9.10
CA GLY A 229 -12.88 30.52 8.60
C GLY A 229 -11.54 30.20 9.29
N ASN A 230 -10.43 30.38 8.58
CA ASN A 230 -9.04 30.00 8.95
C ASN A 230 -8.60 28.57 8.65
N GLY A 231 -9.34 27.81 7.82
CA GLY A 231 -8.90 26.50 7.35
C GLY A 231 -9.17 25.38 8.36
N ASN A 232 -10.19 25.50 9.19
CA ASN A 232 -10.53 24.52 10.21
C ASN A 232 -11.54 23.53 9.61
N HIS A 233 -11.07 22.39 9.07
CA HIS A 233 -11.89 21.35 8.45
C HIS A 233 -11.14 20.01 8.28
N SER A 234 -11.88 18.92 8.06
CA SER A 234 -11.38 17.58 7.70
C SER A 234 -11.64 17.20 6.22
N ASN A 235 -11.87 18.19 5.35
CA ASN A 235 -12.21 17.99 3.93
C ASN A 235 -11.22 17.10 3.15
N THR A 236 -9.95 17.09 3.54
CA THR A 236 -8.92 16.29 2.86
C THR A 236 -9.12 14.80 3.17
N ALA A 237 -9.41 14.46 4.42
CA ALA A 237 -9.78 13.11 4.83
C ALA A 237 -11.12 12.66 4.22
N GLU A 238 -12.12 13.55 4.15
CA GLU A 238 -13.39 13.26 3.47
C GLU A 238 -13.22 13.00 1.97
N ASN A 239 -12.35 13.76 1.31
CA ASN A 239 -12.02 13.56 -0.10
C ASN A 239 -11.35 12.19 -0.30
N PHE A 240 -10.39 11.84 0.56
CA PHE A 240 -9.79 10.51 0.57
C PHE A 240 -10.85 9.41 0.64
N PHE A 241 -11.80 9.50 1.58
CA PHE A 241 -12.88 8.53 1.68
C PHE A 241 -13.83 8.51 0.50
N SER A 242 -14.06 9.67 -0.11
CA SER A 242 -14.87 9.78 -1.33
C SER A 242 -14.21 9.03 -2.49
N ILE A 243 -12.88 9.02 -2.59
CA ILE A 243 -12.14 8.23 -3.59
C ILE A 243 -12.16 6.75 -3.21
N LEU A 244 -11.91 6.40 -1.95
CA LEU A 244 -11.94 5.02 -1.44
C LEU A 244 -13.29 4.35 -1.73
N LYS A 245 -14.39 4.99 -1.33
CA LYS A 245 -15.76 4.47 -1.54
C LYS A 245 -16.06 4.22 -3.01
N ARG A 246 -15.63 5.12 -3.91
CA ARG A 246 -15.81 4.94 -5.37
C ARG A 246 -15.00 3.78 -5.92
N GLY A 247 -13.76 3.58 -5.49
CA GLY A 247 -12.96 2.44 -5.93
C GLY A 247 -13.53 1.10 -5.45
N VAL A 248 -14.09 1.06 -4.23
CA VAL A 248 -14.79 -0.11 -3.70
C VAL A 248 -16.01 -0.47 -4.55
N ILE A 249 -16.80 0.53 -4.96
CA ILE A 249 -18.02 0.33 -5.73
C ILE A 249 -17.73 0.06 -7.21
N GLY A 250 -16.75 0.75 -7.81
CA GLY A 250 -16.55 0.79 -9.25
C GLY A 250 -15.39 -0.04 -9.79
N THR A 251 -14.37 -0.34 -8.99
CA THR A 251 -13.14 -1.00 -9.49
C THR A 251 -12.96 -2.39 -8.90
N TYR A 252 -13.11 -2.52 -7.59
CA TYR A 252 -12.84 -3.78 -6.91
C TYR A 252 -14.12 -4.61 -6.72
N HIS A 253 -15.27 -3.96 -6.49
CA HIS A 253 -16.60 -4.53 -6.17
C HIS A 253 -16.65 -5.43 -4.92
N HIS A 254 -15.64 -6.27 -4.74
CA HIS A 254 -15.44 -7.16 -3.62
C HIS A 254 -13.98 -7.11 -3.14
N TRP A 255 -13.83 -6.84 -1.86
CA TRP A 255 -12.57 -6.76 -1.14
C TRP A 255 -12.72 -7.61 0.11
N SER A 256 -11.92 -8.65 0.26
CA SER A 256 -12.01 -9.54 1.41
C SER A 256 -11.50 -8.85 2.68
N LEU A 257 -12.04 -9.22 3.84
CA LEU A 257 -11.58 -8.67 5.11
C LEU A 257 -10.09 -8.97 5.33
N GLN A 258 -9.63 -10.15 4.89
CA GLN A 258 -8.25 -10.60 5.02
C GLN A 258 -7.25 -9.74 4.22
N HIS A 259 -7.71 -8.98 3.23
CA HIS A 259 -6.82 -8.17 2.38
C HIS A 259 -7.14 -6.68 2.43
N ILE A 260 -8.01 -6.23 3.35
CA ILE A 260 -8.43 -4.82 3.37
C ILE A 260 -7.24 -3.88 3.59
N HIS A 261 -6.29 -4.23 4.45
CA HIS A 261 -5.07 -3.44 4.69
C HIS A 261 -4.28 -3.21 3.40
N ARG A 262 -4.19 -4.20 2.50
CA ARG A 262 -3.53 -4.08 1.20
C ARG A 262 -4.26 -3.11 0.27
N TYR A 263 -5.59 -3.15 0.27
CA TYR A 263 -6.34 -2.17 -0.50
C TYR A 263 -6.13 -0.76 0.06
N LEU A 264 -6.15 -0.59 1.38
CA LEU A 264 -5.87 0.70 2.03
C LEU A 264 -4.48 1.22 1.66
N ALA A 265 -3.44 0.38 1.69
CA ALA A 265 -2.10 0.74 1.25
C ALA A 265 -2.05 1.26 -0.21
N GLU A 266 -2.85 0.68 -1.11
CA GLU A 266 -2.98 1.17 -2.49
C GLU A 266 -3.56 2.59 -2.56
N PHE A 267 -4.56 2.91 -1.73
CA PHE A 267 -5.14 4.25 -1.67
C PHE A 267 -4.21 5.25 -0.96
N ASP A 268 -3.58 4.84 0.12
CA ASP A 268 -2.61 5.64 0.87
C ASP A 268 -1.44 6.05 -0.02
N LEU A 269 -0.85 5.10 -0.75
CA LEU A 269 0.22 5.38 -1.69
C LEU A 269 -0.24 6.35 -2.80
N ARG A 270 -1.40 6.08 -3.41
CA ARG A 270 -1.94 6.95 -4.48
C ARG A 270 -2.15 8.38 -4.03
N TYR A 271 -2.73 8.56 -2.85
CA TYR A 271 -2.96 9.88 -2.28
C TYR A 271 -1.63 10.58 -2.03
N SER A 272 -0.71 9.90 -1.37
CA SER A 272 0.57 10.46 -0.94
C SER A 272 1.56 10.73 -2.09
N THR A 273 1.33 10.11 -3.26
CA THR A 273 2.16 10.28 -4.46
C THR A 273 1.35 10.89 -5.60
N LYS A 274 0.29 11.64 -5.28
CA LYS A 274 -0.61 12.23 -6.28
C LYS A 274 0.11 13.14 -7.27
N ASP A 275 1.15 13.84 -6.80
CA ASP A 275 1.99 14.78 -7.56
C ASP A 275 3.24 14.11 -8.17
N ALA A 276 3.53 12.86 -7.80
CA ALA A 276 4.66 12.11 -8.35
C ALA A 276 4.35 11.56 -9.75
N THR A 277 5.40 11.36 -10.56
CA THR A 277 5.24 10.69 -11.86
C THR A 277 4.88 9.21 -11.67
N ASP A 278 4.30 8.60 -12.70
CA ASP A 278 3.95 7.18 -12.66
C ASP A 278 5.18 6.28 -12.55
N THR A 279 6.31 6.72 -13.12
CA THR A 279 7.61 6.04 -13.01
C THR A 279 8.14 6.11 -11.58
N ASP A 280 8.12 7.29 -10.94
CA ASP A 280 8.59 7.44 -9.55
C ASP A 280 7.73 6.59 -8.59
N ARG A 281 6.42 6.58 -8.81
CA ARG A 281 5.49 5.76 -8.02
C ARG A 281 5.77 4.27 -8.24
N ALA A 282 6.02 3.83 -9.47
CA ALA A 282 6.37 2.44 -9.77
C ALA A 282 7.71 2.04 -9.12
N ALA A 283 8.71 2.94 -9.14
CA ALA A 283 10.00 2.73 -8.48
C ALA A 283 9.86 2.63 -6.96
N ALA A 284 9.03 3.48 -6.35
CA ALA A 284 8.72 3.40 -4.91
C ALA A 284 8.07 2.06 -4.54
N ILE A 285 7.13 1.57 -5.35
CA ILE A 285 6.51 0.25 -5.15
C ILE A 285 7.54 -0.86 -5.31
N LEU A 286 8.40 -0.78 -6.33
CA LEU A 286 9.45 -1.78 -6.57
C LEU A 286 10.42 -1.87 -5.38
N LYS A 287 10.86 -0.73 -4.84
CA LYS A 287 11.67 -0.68 -3.61
C LYS A 287 10.91 -1.24 -2.41
N GLY A 288 9.63 -0.94 -2.28
CA GLY A 288 8.76 -1.48 -1.24
C GLY A 288 8.53 -3.00 -1.31
N MET A 289 8.94 -3.67 -2.39
CA MET A 289 8.85 -5.13 -2.50
C MET A 289 9.85 -5.85 -1.61
N GLU A 290 10.95 -5.20 -1.23
CA GLU A 290 12.05 -5.78 -0.47
C GLU A 290 11.65 -6.05 1.00
N GLY A 291 12.14 -7.15 1.57
CA GLY A 291 11.82 -7.58 2.92
C GLY A 291 10.40 -8.16 3.10
N ARG A 292 9.50 -7.99 2.12
CA ARG A 292 8.08 -8.38 2.21
C ARG A 292 7.81 -9.78 1.66
N ARG A 293 8.61 -10.77 2.06
CA ARG A 293 8.38 -12.17 1.66
C ARG A 293 7.08 -12.70 2.27
N LEU A 294 6.04 -12.85 1.45
CA LEU A 294 4.78 -13.42 1.87
C LEU A 294 4.87 -14.95 1.96
N THR A 295 4.97 -15.47 3.19
CA THR A 295 4.93 -16.90 3.51
C THR A 295 3.51 -17.35 3.85
N TYR A 296 3.13 -18.56 3.47
CA TYR A 296 1.95 -19.20 4.06
C TYR A 296 2.17 -19.38 5.56
N ARG A 297 1.11 -19.23 6.37
CA ARG A 297 1.15 -19.61 7.79
C ARG A 297 1.65 -21.05 7.88
N ARG A 298 2.78 -21.26 8.57
CA ARG A 298 3.25 -22.61 8.89
C ARG A 298 2.30 -23.18 9.94
N THR A 299 1.79 -24.38 9.70
CA THR A 299 0.83 -25.07 10.57
C THR A 299 1.36 -25.36 11.99
N GLY A 300 2.68 -25.32 12.21
CA GLY A 300 3.33 -25.67 13.49
C GLY A 300 3.40 -24.57 14.56
N LEU A 301 2.81 -23.38 14.34
CA LEU A 301 2.78 -22.29 15.33
C LEU A 301 1.44 -22.17 16.08
N LEU A 302 0.60 -23.21 16.01
CA LEU A 302 -0.69 -23.30 16.74
C LEU A 302 -0.62 -24.24 17.94
N THR A 303 0.57 -24.73 18.30
CA THR A 303 0.80 -25.68 19.40
C THR A 303 1.80 -25.13 20.42
N ALA A 304 1.64 -23.88 20.83
CA ALA A 304 2.28 -23.29 22.01
C ALA A 304 1.30 -22.35 22.70
#